data_AF-A0A177G8K0-F1
#
_entry.id   AF-A0A177G8K0-F1
#
_cell.length_a   1.000
_cell.length_b   1.000
_cell.length_c   1.000
_cell.angle_alpha   90.00
_cell.angle_beta   90.00
_cell.angle_gamma   90.00
#
_symmetry.space_group_name_H-M   'P 1'
#
loop_
_entity.id
_entity.type
_entity.pdbx_description
1 polymer ?
#
loop_
_entity_poly.entity_id
_entity_poly.type
_entity_poly.pdbx_seq_one_letter_code
_entity_poly.pdbx_strand_id
1 'polypeptide(L)'
;MQTLTLVAPAGMGREVNAESLREMVEADRTRDMQKALQALVHDKSLVGRKMADNVLRVRRLDGAREALRTIEAACFANGQQSIDMHPVLEAARIPVTLFWGEEDEILPVAGAKNVPASCGKASSAADRPHAAA
;
A
#
# COMPACT_ATOMS: atom_id res chain seq x y z
N MET A 1 -11.83 -21.50 -15.89
CA MET A 1 -10.40 -21.27 -15.61
C MET A 1 -10.32 -20.18 -14.56
N GLN A 2 -9.57 -20.37 -13.47
CA GLN A 2 -9.46 -19.40 -12.37
C GLN A 2 -8.09 -18.74 -12.42
N THR A 3 -8.04 -17.44 -12.16
CA THR A 3 -6.81 -16.63 -12.13
C THR A 3 -6.79 -15.76 -10.89
N LEU A 4 -5.60 -15.41 -10.41
CA LEU A 4 -5.41 -14.45 -9.32
C LEU A 4 -4.71 -13.21 -9.85
N THR A 5 -5.32 -12.05 -9.64
CA THR A 5 -4.71 -10.75 -9.93
C THR A 5 -4.47 -10.02 -8.63
N LEU A 6 -3.20 -9.70 -8.35
CA LEU A 6 -2.79 -8.93 -7.18
C LEU A 6 -2.48 -7.49 -7.61
N VAL A 7 -2.92 -6.53 -6.80
CA VAL A 7 -2.75 -5.10 -7.07
C VAL A 7 -1.97 -4.49 -5.92
N ALA A 8 -0.78 -3.95 -6.23
CA ALA A 8 0.18 -3.41 -5.27
C ALA A 8 0.33 -4.30 -4.01
N PRO A 9 0.60 -5.62 -4.15
CA PRO A 9 0.61 -6.50 -3.00
C PRO A 9 1.84 -6.26 -2.12
N ALA A 10 1.62 -6.21 -0.80
CA ALA A 10 2.69 -6.37 0.17
C ALA A 10 3.27 -7.81 0.13
N GLY A 11 4.42 -8.03 0.75
CA GLY A 11 5.04 -9.34 0.94
C GLY A 11 6.03 -9.80 -0.14
N MET A 12 6.42 -8.90 -1.06
CA MET A 12 7.44 -9.19 -2.09
C MET A 12 8.84 -8.65 -1.72
N GLY A 13 9.04 -8.29 -0.46
CA GLY A 13 10.28 -7.71 0.08
C GLY A 13 10.06 -7.17 1.49
N ARG A 14 11.14 -6.72 2.14
CA ARG A 14 11.07 -6.16 3.51
C ARG A 14 10.81 -4.65 3.53
N GLU A 15 11.19 -3.94 2.47
CA GLU A 15 11.13 -2.49 2.39
C GLU A 15 9.69 -1.98 2.33
N VAL A 16 9.40 -0.94 3.10
CA VAL A 16 8.12 -0.22 3.11
C VAL A 16 8.38 1.18 3.65
N ASN A 17 7.64 2.17 3.17
CA ASN A 17 7.63 3.50 3.78
C ASN A 17 6.74 3.51 5.03
N ALA A 18 7.19 2.82 6.07
CA ALA A 18 6.48 2.74 7.34
C ALA A 18 6.34 4.12 8.01
N GLU A 19 7.25 5.06 7.73
CA GLU A 19 7.18 6.42 8.25
C GLU A 19 5.93 7.14 7.73
N SER A 20 5.67 7.16 6.42
CA SER A 20 4.46 7.80 5.87
C SER A 20 3.18 7.11 6.34
N LEU A 21 3.18 5.79 6.49
CA LEU A 21 2.04 5.06 7.06
C LEU A 21 1.80 5.47 8.51
N ARG A 22 2.85 5.56 9.33
CA ARG A 22 2.76 6.05 10.71
C ARG A 22 2.32 7.51 10.78
N GLU A 23 2.84 8.38 9.91
CA GLU A 23 2.39 9.78 9.80
C GLU A 23 0.88 9.84 9.52
N MET A 24 0.34 8.99 8.63
CA MET A 24 -1.10 8.92 8.36
C MET A 24 -1.90 8.47 9.59
N VAL A 25 -1.43 7.44 10.31
CA VAL A 25 -2.08 6.92 11.53
C VAL A 25 -2.14 8.00 12.61
N GLU A 26 -1.06 8.75 12.80
CA GLU A 26 -0.91 9.71 13.89
C GLU A 26 -1.43 11.12 13.57
N ALA A 27 -1.39 11.57 12.32
CA ALA A 27 -1.65 12.96 11.90
C ALA A 27 -2.90 13.58 12.55
N ASP A 28 -2.74 14.67 13.32
CA ASP A 28 -3.87 15.33 14.02
C ASP A 28 -4.41 16.56 13.30
N ARG A 29 -3.73 17.03 12.26
CA ARG A 29 -4.09 18.24 11.52
C ARG A 29 -4.25 17.91 10.03
N THR A 30 -5.15 18.63 9.36
CA THR A 30 -5.44 18.45 7.94
C THR A 30 -4.19 18.52 7.07
N ARG A 31 -3.28 19.46 7.35
CA ARG A 31 -2.02 19.60 6.61
C ARG A 31 -1.15 18.35 6.73
N ASP A 32 -1.04 17.79 7.93
CA ASP A 32 -0.19 16.63 8.18
C ASP A 32 -0.82 15.37 7.56
N MET A 33 -2.15 15.23 7.64
CA MET A 33 -2.91 14.19 6.93
C MET A 33 -2.75 14.32 5.41
N GLN A 34 -2.81 15.54 4.87
CA GLN A 34 -2.61 15.79 3.44
C GLN A 34 -1.22 15.34 2.98
N LYS A 35 -0.16 15.71 3.74
CA LYS A 35 1.21 15.27 3.45
C LYS A 35 1.32 13.74 3.45
N ALA A 36 0.75 13.07 4.46
CA ALA A 36 0.79 11.62 4.54
C ALA A 36 0.03 10.94 3.38
N LEU A 37 -1.14 11.46 3.01
CA LEU A 37 -1.91 10.96 1.86
C LEU A 37 -1.22 11.18 0.51
N GLN A 38 -0.38 12.21 0.38
CA GLN A 38 0.40 12.45 -0.84
C GLN A 38 1.44 11.36 -1.11
N ALA A 39 1.86 10.60 -0.10
CA ALA A 39 2.73 9.45 -0.29
C ALA A 39 1.97 8.21 -0.84
N LEU A 40 0.63 8.24 -0.86
CA LEU A 40 -0.20 7.15 -1.38
C LEU A 40 -0.57 7.31 -2.86
N VAL A 41 -0.06 8.36 -3.51
CA VAL A 41 -0.34 8.63 -4.92
C VAL A 41 0.89 9.20 -5.62
N HIS A 42 1.11 8.79 -6.86
CA HIS A 42 2.08 9.44 -7.74
C HIS A 42 1.75 10.92 -7.98
N ASP A 43 0.55 11.24 -8.48
CA ASP A 43 0.13 12.64 -8.70
C ASP A 43 -0.39 13.26 -7.40
N LYS A 44 0.52 13.96 -6.70
CA LYS A 44 0.26 14.64 -5.42
C LYS A 44 -0.80 15.74 -5.51
N SER A 45 -1.08 16.25 -6.71
CA SER A 45 -2.13 17.26 -6.91
C SER A 45 -3.55 16.70 -6.69
N LEU A 46 -3.71 15.37 -6.79
CA LEU A 46 -4.97 14.69 -6.52
C LEU A 46 -5.37 14.74 -5.03
N VAL A 47 -4.40 14.99 -4.13
CA VAL A 47 -4.65 15.08 -2.69
C VAL A 47 -4.91 16.52 -2.28
N GLY A 48 -6.16 16.94 -2.48
CA GLY A 48 -6.64 18.23 -2.04
C GLY A 48 -6.98 18.27 -0.54
N ARG A 49 -7.02 19.48 0.02
CA ARG A 49 -7.39 19.74 1.43
C ARG A 49 -8.72 19.06 1.83
N LYS A 50 -9.73 19.12 0.98
CA LYS A 50 -11.06 18.51 1.25
C LYS A 50 -10.97 16.99 1.43
N MET A 51 -10.12 16.32 0.65
CA MET A 51 -9.89 14.87 0.81
C MET A 51 -9.21 14.58 2.16
N ALA A 52 -8.17 15.34 2.51
CA ALA A 52 -7.49 15.20 3.78
C ALA A 52 -8.40 15.46 4.98
N ASP A 53 -9.26 16.48 4.91
CA ASP A 53 -10.28 16.76 5.95
C ASP A 53 -11.25 15.59 6.13
N ASN A 54 -11.71 15.00 5.02
CA ASN A 54 -12.63 13.86 5.05
C ASN A 54 -11.99 12.61 5.67
N VAL A 55 -10.76 12.28 5.27
CA VAL A 55 -10.03 11.13 5.83
C VAL A 55 -9.73 11.37 7.31
N LEU A 56 -9.28 12.57 7.67
CA LEU A 56 -9.02 12.94 9.07
C LEU A 56 -10.27 12.79 9.95
N ARG A 57 -11.44 13.18 9.43
CA ARG A 57 -12.72 13.01 10.13
C ARG A 57 -13.05 11.53 10.38
N VAL A 58 -12.88 10.66 9.39
CA VAL A 58 -13.12 9.22 9.54
C VAL A 58 -12.12 8.58 10.51
N ARG A 59 -10.85 8.96 10.43
CA ARG A 59 -9.79 8.48 11.34
C ARG A 59 -10.03 8.90 12.79
N ARG A 60 -10.81 9.95 13.04
CA ARG A 60 -11.20 10.42 14.39
C ARG A 60 -12.44 9.73 14.95
N LEU A 61 -13.06 8.80 14.23
CA LEU A 61 -14.09 7.95 14.81
C LEU A 61 -13.50 7.13 15.96
N ASP A 62 -14.30 6.90 17.00
CA ASP A 62 -13.87 6.20 18.20
C ASP A 62 -13.25 4.83 17.85
N GLY A 63 -12.03 4.58 18.35
CA GLY A 63 -11.28 3.34 18.12
C GLY A 63 -10.60 3.22 16.75
N ALA A 64 -10.85 4.13 15.80
CA ALA A 64 -10.26 4.03 14.46
C ALA A 64 -8.74 4.19 14.48
N ARG A 65 -8.21 5.12 15.29
CA ARG A 65 -6.76 5.31 15.44
C ARG A 65 -6.10 4.10 16.08
N GLU A 66 -6.70 3.55 17.14
CA GLU A 66 -6.19 2.37 17.85
C GLU A 66 -6.18 1.14 16.95
N ALA A 67 -7.24 0.94 16.15
CA ALA A 67 -7.29 -0.12 15.16
C ALA A 67 -6.20 0.03 14.10
N LEU A 68 -5.98 1.25 13.59
CA LEU A 68 -4.93 1.52 12.61
C LEU A 68 -3.52 1.32 13.18
N ARG A 69 -3.27 1.72 14.45
CA ARG A 69 -2.01 1.40 15.16
C ARG A 69 -1.81 -0.11 15.29
N THR A 70 -2.88 -0.85 15.57
CA THR A 70 -2.82 -2.32 15.66
C THR A 70 -2.45 -2.93 14.31
N ILE A 71 -3.05 -2.44 13.22
CA ILE A 71 -2.72 -2.90 11.85
C ILE A 71 -1.28 -2.54 11.50
N GLU A 72 -0.83 -1.30 11.77
CA GLU A 72 0.54 -0.85 11.48
C GLU A 72 1.57 -1.70 12.23
N ALA A 73 1.37 -1.94 13.52
CA ALA A 73 2.25 -2.77 14.32
C ALA A 73 2.29 -4.24 13.85
N ALA A 74 1.16 -4.79 13.39
CA ALA A 74 1.09 -6.17 12.93
C ALA A 74 1.69 -6.37 11.53
N CYS A 75 1.49 -5.40 10.63
CA CYS A 75 1.92 -5.51 9.23
C CYS A 75 3.36 -5.01 9.01
N PHE A 76 3.80 -4.02 9.79
CA PHE A 76 5.02 -3.24 9.53
C PHE A 76 5.95 -3.16 10.75
N ALA A 77 5.98 -4.21 11.57
CA ALA A 77 6.83 -4.27 12.75
C ALA A 77 8.30 -3.92 12.41
N ASN A 78 8.92 -3.09 13.25
CA ASN A 78 10.29 -2.58 13.04
C ASN A 78 10.49 -1.81 11.72
N GLY A 79 9.42 -1.22 11.17
CA GLY A 79 9.48 -0.44 9.94
C GLY A 79 9.63 -1.28 8.68
N GLN A 80 9.26 -2.56 8.73
CA GLN A 80 9.44 -3.52 7.65
C GLN A 80 8.22 -4.38 7.46
N GLN A 81 7.95 -4.79 6.22
CA GLN A 81 6.89 -5.74 5.91
C GLN A 81 7.09 -7.03 6.71
N SER A 82 6.07 -7.41 7.48
CA SER A 82 6.12 -8.57 8.39
C SER A 82 5.66 -9.88 7.73
N ILE A 83 5.18 -9.81 6.50
CA ILE A 83 4.72 -10.96 5.72
C ILE A 83 5.69 -11.28 4.57
N ASP A 84 5.82 -12.56 4.26
CA ASP A 84 6.52 -13.05 3.07
C ASP A 84 5.52 -13.85 2.21
N MET A 85 5.21 -13.33 1.02
CA MET A 85 4.26 -13.96 0.10
C MET A 85 4.92 -14.91 -0.91
N HIS A 86 6.26 -14.97 -0.99
CA HIS A 86 6.94 -15.84 -1.96
C HIS A 86 6.53 -17.32 -1.83
N PRO A 87 6.49 -17.93 -0.62
CA PRO A 87 6.11 -19.34 -0.48
C PRO A 87 4.66 -19.63 -0.95
N VAL A 88 3.75 -18.68 -0.72
CA VAL A 88 2.34 -18.80 -1.14
C VAL A 88 2.23 -18.73 -2.66
N LEU A 89 2.97 -17.81 -3.28
CA LEU A 89 2.98 -17.65 -4.74
C LEU A 89 3.69 -18.80 -5.46
N GLU A 90 4.77 -19.34 -4.89
CA GLU A 90 5.46 -20.51 -5.43
C GLU A 90 4.57 -21.76 -5.41
N ALA A 91 3.72 -21.91 -4.39
CA ALA A 91 2.79 -23.03 -4.26
C ALA A 91 1.52 -22.86 -5.12
N ALA A 92 1.29 -21.70 -5.73
CA ALA A 92 0.08 -21.41 -6.48
C ALA A 92 -0.02 -22.28 -7.74
N ARG A 93 -1.16 -22.96 -7.91
CA ARG A 93 -1.45 -23.82 -9.07
C ARG A 93 -2.34 -23.15 -10.12
N ILE A 94 -2.58 -21.85 -9.96
CA ILE A 94 -3.37 -21.02 -10.88
C ILE A 94 -2.47 -19.91 -11.43
N PRO A 95 -2.76 -19.38 -12.63
CA PRO A 95 -2.04 -18.21 -13.13
C PRO A 95 -2.19 -17.02 -12.17
N VAL A 96 -1.05 -16.44 -11.77
CA VAL A 96 -1.00 -15.24 -10.94
C VAL A 96 -0.41 -14.09 -11.75
N THR A 97 -1.05 -12.93 -11.71
CA THR A 97 -0.53 -11.68 -12.30
C THR A 97 -0.49 -10.60 -11.24
N LEU A 98 0.62 -9.87 -11.17
CA LEU A 98 0.79 -8.75 -10.26
C LEU A 98 0.80 -7.44 -11.04
N PHE A 99 0.06 -6.45 -10.54
CA PHE A 99 0.09 -5.07 -11.00
C PHE A 99 0.78 -4.21 -9.95
N TRP A 100 1.73 -3.37 -10.37
CA TRP A 100 2.51 -2.52 -9.47
C TRP A 100 2.65 -1.10 -10.02
N GLY A 101 2.64 -0.11 -9.12
CA GLY A 101 2.93 1.29 -9.43
C GLY A 101 4.43 1.55 -9.55
N GLU A 102 4.90 2.05 -10.70
CA GLU A 102 6.36 2.28 -10.88
C GLU A 102 6.93 3.30 -9.89
N GLU A 103 6.09 4.22 -9.43
CA GLU A 103 6.41 5.30 -8.49
C GLU A 103 5.71 5.12 -7.14
N ASP A 104 5.36 3.90 -6.77
CA ASP A 104 4.77 3.59 -5.46
C ASP A 104 5.76 3.98 -4.35
N GLU A 105 5.44 5.04 -3.60
CA GLU A 105 6.25 5.55 -2.50
C GLU A 105 6.03 4.76 -1.19
N ILE A 106 5.08 3.82 -1.14
CA ILE A 106 4.78 2.99 0.03
C ILE A 106 5.45 1.63 -0.06
N LEU A 107 5.24 0.93 -1.17
CA LEU A 107 5.79 -0.39 -1.44
C LEU A 107 6.70 -0.30 -2.67
N PRO A 108 8.04 -0.20 -2.49
CA PRO A 108 8.95 0.03 -3.60
C PRO A 108 8.82 -1.01 -4.71
N VAL A 109 8.82 -0.56 -5.97
CA VAL A 109 8.72 -1.44 -7.16
C VAL A 109 9.83 -2.50 -7.24
N ALA A 110 10.91 -2.35 -6.46
CA ALA A 110 11.92 -3.38 -6.27
C ALA A 110 11.30 -4.72 -5.81
N GLY A 111 10.22 -4.67 -5.01
CA GLY A 111 9.46 -5.87 -4.62
C GLY A 111 8.89 -6.62 -5.83
N ALA A 112 8.39 -5.91 -6.85
CA ALA A 112 7.89 -6.54 -8.08
C ALA A 112 8.98 -7.31 -8.86
N LYS A 113 10.27 -7.01 -8.64
CA LYS A 113 11.38 -7.73 -9.26
C LYS A 113 11.67 -9.08 -8.57
N ASN A 114 11.25 -9.26 -7.33
CA ASN A 114 11.51 -10.46 -6.52
C ASN A 114 10.44 -11.55 -6.68
N VAL A 115 9.41 -11.30 -7.46
CA VAL A 115 8.27 -12.20 -7.66
C VAL A 115 8.71 -13.51 -8.34
N PRO A 116 8.16 -14.68 -7.95
CA PRO A 116 8.46 -15.95 -8.60
C PRO A 116 8.29 -15.92 -10.12
N ALA A 117 9.13 -16.66 -10.85
CA ALA A 117 9.13 -16.70 -12.31
C ALA A 117 7.82 -17.25 -12.93
N SER A 118 7.03 -17.98 -12.15
CA SER A 118 5.71 -18.48 -12.53
C SER A 118 4.63 -17.38 -12.59
N CYS A 119 4.88 -16.21 -12.01
CA CYS A 119 3.91 -15.12 -11.98
C CYS A 119 4.15 -14.12 -13.11
N GLY A 120 3.06 -13.67 -13.72
CA GLY A 120 3.07 -12.52 -14.63
C GLY A 120 3.27 -11.21 -13.88
N LYS A 121 3.94 -10.25 -14.52
CA LYS A 121 4.18 -8.90 -13.98
C LYS A 121 3.65 -7.87 -14.97
N ALA A 122 2.89 -6.91 -14.47
CA ALA A 122 2.44 -5.74 -15.19
C ALA A 122 2.74 -4.50 -14.35
N SER A 123 3.23 -3.43 -14.97
CA SER A 123 3.44 -2.14 -14.32
C SER A 123 2.56 -1.06 -14.94
N SER A 124 2.25 -0.05 -14.14
CA SER A 124 1.49 1.12 -14.54
C SER A 124 2.07 2.34 -13.82
N ALA A 125 2.20 3.47 -14.52
CA ALA A 125 2.50 4.76 -13.88
C ALA A 125 1.31 5.28 -13.05
N ALA A 126 0.11 4.74 -13.25
CA ALA A 126 -1.07 5.10 -12.48
C ALA A 126 -1.15 4.27 -11.19
N ASP A 127 -0.88 4.93 -10.07
CA ASP A 127 -0.94 4.40 -8.70
C ASP A 127 -2.38 4.13 -8.20
N ARG A 128 -3.33 3.94 -9.13
CA ARG A 128 -4.70 3.51 -8.82
C ARG A 128 -5.24 2.54 -9.86
N PRO A 129 -4.85 1.25 -9.83
CA PRO A 129 -5.51 0.24 -10.66
C PRO A 129 -6.99 0.03 -10.29
N HIS A 130 -7.43 0.51 -9.12
CA HIS A 130 -8.79 0.32 -8.58
C HIS A 130 -9.69 1.57 -8.64
N ALA A 131 -9.21 2.73 -9.10
CA ALA A 131 -10.02 3.96 -9.15
C ALA A 131 -10.65 4.24 -10.52
N ALA A 132 -10.53 3.31 -11.47
CA ALA A 132 -11.30 3.28 -12.70
C ALA A 132 -12.39 2.19 -12.58
N ALA A 133 -13.40 2.47 -11.77
CA ALA A 133 -14.69 1.78 -11.76
C ALA A 133 -15.77 2.76 -11.31
#